data_AF-A0A562V848-F1
#
_entry.id   AF-A0A562V848-F1
#
_cell.length_a   1.000
_cell.length_b   1.000
_cell.length_c   1.000
_cell.angle_alpha   90.00
_cell.angle_beta   90.00
_cell.angle_gamma   90.00
#
_symmetry.space_group_name_H-M   'P 1'
#
loop_
_entity.id
_entity.type
_entity.pdbx_description
1 polymer ?
#
loop_
_entity_poly.entity_id
_entity_poly.type
_entity_poly.pdbx_seq_one_letter_code
_entity_poly.pdbx_strand_id
1 'polypeptide(L)'
;MKVGIIRCQLTEDMCPGSTDFKVAGEGTLAFAETGPVEIIGFLSCGGCSGKKAVTRAGMMVDRGAEAIVFASCMKNGNPIGYPCPHFATIKAAVEKKLGPKTKIIDWTH
;
A
#
# COMPACT_ATOMS: atom_id res chain seq x y z
N MET A 1 7.89 13.03 -2.59
CA MET A 1 7.24 12.43 -1.40
C MET A 1 7.74 11.01 -1.23
N LYS A 2 8.01 10.57 0.00
CA LYS A 2 8.38 9.19 0.33
C LYS A 2 7.14 8.38 0.71
N VAL A 3 6.98 7.21 0.13
CA VAL A 3 5.82 6.34 0.38
C VAL A 3 6.23 4.94 0.77
N GLY A 4 5.45 4.32 1.67
CA GLY A 4 5.48 2.90 1.92
C GLY A 4 4.28 2.22 1.27
N ILE A 5 4.49 1.15 0.51
CA ILE A 5 3.42 0.42 -0.17
C ILE A 5 3.16 -0.93 0.52
N ILE A 6 1.88 -1.21 0.79
CA ILE A 6 1.39 -2.48 1.31
C ILE A 6 0.59 -3.21 0.23
N ARG A 7 0.94 -4.46 -0.05
CA ARG A 7 0.29 -5.32 -1.06
C ARG A 7 -0.34 -6.58 -0.46
N CYS A 8 -1.13 -7.32 -1.25
CA CYS A 8 -1.61 -8.64 -0.84
C CYS A 8 -0.46 -9.66 -0.83
N GLN A 9 -0.41 -10.53 0.20
CA GLN A 9 0.57 -11.63 0.23
C GLN A 9 0.23 -12.72 -0.79
N LEU A 10 -1.06 -12.96 -1.07
CA LEU A 10 -1.50 -14.00 -2.02
C LEU A 10 -1.13 -13.70 -3.47
N THR A 11 -0.72 -12.46 -3.79
CA THR A 11 -0.26 -12.08 -5.13
C THR A 11 1.25 -11.89 -5.19
N GLU A 12 1.96 -12.02 -4.06
CA GLU A 12 3.39 -11.68 -3.93
C GLU A 12 4.29 -12.62 -4.74
N ASP A 13 3.91 -13.89 -4.87
CA ASP A 13 4.62 -14.93 -5.62
C ASP A 13 4.44 -14.81 -7.14
N MET A 14 3.30 -14.28 -7.60
CA MET A 14 2.97 -14.16 -9.02
C MET A 14 3.22 -12.77 -9.62
N CYS A 15 3.05 -11.70 -8.82
CA CYS A 15 3.13 -10.32 -9.31
C CYS A 15 4.32 -9.64 -8.63
N PRO A 16 5.31 -9.11 -9.36
CA PRO A 16 6.44 -8.39 -8.75
C PRO A 16 6.09 -6.95 -8.33
N GLY A 17 4.95 -6.41 -8.75
CA GLY A 17 4.56 -5.01 -8.47
C GLY A 17 5.09 -3.99 -9.47
N SER A 18 5.60 -4.41 -10.64
CA SER A 18 6.23 -3.52 -11.63
C SER A 18 5.37 -2.32 -12.01
N THR A 19 4.05 -2.49 -12.16
CA THR A 19 3.13 -1.38 -12.44
C THR A 19 3.04 -0.42 -11.26
N ASP A 20 3.01 -0.91 -10.01
CA ASP A 20 3.02 -0.08 -8.80
C ASP A 20 4.28 0.80 -8.75
N PHE A 21 5.45 0.23 -9.05
CA PHE A 21 6.71 0.97 -9.12
C PHE A 21 6.71 2.00 -10.26
N LYS A 22 6.22 1.61 -11.44
CA LYS A 22 6.17 2.49 -12.61
C LYS A 22 5.30 3.72 -12.34
N VAL A 23 4.06 3.53 -11.90
CA VAL A 23 3.11 4.64 -11.71
C VAL A 23 3.51 5.55 -10.54
N ALA A 24 4.16 4.98 -9.51
CA ALA A 24 4.77 5.75 -8.44
C ALA A 24 5.94 6.62 -8.95
N GLY A 25 6.83 6.07 -9.77
CA GLY A 25 7.96 6.80 -10.34
C GLY A 25 7.56 7.84 -11.40
N GLU A 26 6.48 7.58 -12.15
CA GLU A 26 5.93 8.52 -13.14
C GLU A 26 4.99 9.56 -12.53
N GLY A 27 4.48 9.33 -11.31
CA GLY A 27 3.51 10.22 -10.68
C GLY A 27 2.14 10.18 -11.36
N THR A 28 1.72 9.01 -11.85
CA THR A 28 0.47 8.82 -12.58
C THR A 28 -0.56 8.07 -11.73
N LEU A 29 -1.81 8.00 -12.20
CA LEU A 29 -2.90 7.28 -11.53
C LEU A 29 -3.10 7.76 -10.08
N ALA A 30 -2.98 6.87 -9.08
CA ALA A 30 -3.15 7.22 -7.67
C ALA A 30 -2.18 8.31 -7.18
N PHE A 31 -1.10 8.54 -7.93
CA PHE A 31 -0.06 9.52 -7.64
C PHE A 31 -0.19 10.82 -8.44
N ALA A 32 -1.26 11.02 -9.23
CA ALA A 32 -1.44 12.21 -10.07
C ALA A 32 -1.40 13.53 -9.27
N GLU A 33 -1.96 13.54 -8.07
CA GLU A 33 -1.93 14.73 -7.19
C GLU A 33 -0.60 14.88 -6.43
N THR A 34 0.14 13.79 -6.23
CA THR A 34 1.43 13.83 -5.52
C THR A 34 2.61 14.09 -6.45
N GLY A 35 2.45 13.81 -7.75
CA GLY A 35 3.56 13.64 -8.68
C GLY A 35 4.40 12.39 -8.35
N PRO A 36 5.58 12.25 -8.99
CA PRO A 36 6.52 11.18 -8.72
C PRO A 36 6.87 11.03 -7.23
N VAL A 37 6.93 9.79 -6.75
CA VAL A 37 7.25 9.46 -5.36
C VAL A 37 8.41 8.48 -5.25
N GLU A 38 9.13 8.56 -4.14
CA GLU A 38 10.16 7.60 -3.75
C GLU A 38 9.52 6.48 -2.91
N ILE A 39 9.66 5.23 -3.35
CA ILE A 39 9.20 4.08 -2.57
C ILE A 39 10.30 3.66 -1.61
N ILE A 40 10.07 3.81 -0.31
CA ILE A 40 11.04 3.42 0.73
C ILE A 40 10.77 2.04 1.33
N GLY A 41 9.64 1.44 0.97
CA GLY A 41 9.25 0.11 1.41
C GLY A 41 8.10 -0.44 0.58
N PHE A 42 8.19 -1.73 0.26
CA PHE A 42 7.18 -2.46 -0.50
C PHE A 42 7.01 -3.84 0.15
N LEU A 43 5.96 -4.01 0.95
CA LEU A 43 5.77 -5.19 1.79
C LEU A 43 4.36 -5.73 1.62
N SER A 44 4.17 -7.03 1.79
CA SER A 44 2.80 -7.57 1.85
C SER A 44 2.04 -7.15 3.12
N CYS A 45 0.75 -7.45 3.17
CA CYS A 45 -0.08 -7.33 4.37
C CYS A 45 0.23 -8.43 5.40
N GLY A 46 0.98 -9.46 5.00
CA GLY A 46 1.43 -10.54 5.87
C GLY A 46 0.45 -11.69 6.05
N GLY A 47 -0.47 -11.86 5.09
CA GLY A 47 -1.43 -12.97 5.02
C GLY A 47 -2.75 -12.66 5.72
N CYS A 48 -3.83 -13.34 5.34
CA CYS A 48 -5.17 -13.09 5.88
C CYS A 48 -5.20 -13.37 7.39
N SER A 49 -5.70 -12.46 8.23
CA SER A 49 -6.52 -11.27 7.96
C SER A 49 -5.79 -9.93 7.84
N GLY A 50 -4.49 -9.93 7.56
CA GLY A 50 -3.68 -8.72 7.28
C GLY A 50 -3.11 -8.02 8.52
N LYS A 51 -3.04 -8.70 9.66
CA LYS A 51 -2.62 -8.13 10.95
C LYS A 51 -1.22 -7.48 10.91
N LYS A 52 -0.29 -8.00 10.09
CA LYS A 52 1.08 -7.47 9.99
C LYS A 52 1.13 -6.14 9.23
N ALA A 53 0.09 -5.76 8.48
CA ALA A 53 0.04 -4.48 7.78
C ALA A 53 0.21 -3.29 8.75
N VAL A 54 -0.35 -3.38 9.96
CA VAL A 54 -0.29 -2.31 10.97
C VAL A 54 1.14 -2.04 11.44
N THR A 55 1.89 -3.09 11.80
CA THR A 55 3.28 -2.94 12.26
C THR A 55 4.22 -2.57 11.12
N ARG A 56 3.99 -3.12 9.91
CA ARG A 56 4.75 -2.77 8.70
C ARG A 56 4.55 -1.31 8.30
N ALA A 57 3.31 -0.82 8.32
CA ALA A 57 2.99 0.59 8.09
C ALA A 57 3.72 1.51 9.08
N GLY A 58 3.63 1.20 10.38
CA GLY A 58 4.34 1.95 11.42
C GLY A 58 5.85 1.99 11.16
N MET A 59 6.46 0.84 10.86
CA MET A 59 7.90 0.78 10.58
C MET A 59 8.31 1.59 9.34
N MET A 60 7.47 1.66 8.30
CA MET A 60 7.76 2.50 7.13
C MET A 60 7.67 3.99 7.49
N VAL A 61 6.68 4.40 8.28
CA VAL A 61 6.57 5.79 8.77
C VAL A 61 7.76 6.15 9.66
N ASP A 62 8.16 5.26 10.58
CA ASP A 62 9.35 5.45 11.44
C ASP A 62 10.64 5.60 10.63
N ARG A 63 10.67 5.05 9.40
CA ARG A 63 11.79 5.17 8.44
C ARG A 63 11.62 6.33 7.45
N GLY A 64 10.62 7.18 7.64
CA GLY A 64 10.43 8.41 6.87
C GLY A 64 9.40 8.32 5.74
N ALA A 65 8.49 7.34 5.74
CA ALA A 65 7.34 7.36 4.83
C ALA A 65 6.38 8.49 5.24
N GLU A 66 6.08 9.38 4.31
CA GLU A 66 5.13 10.47 4.47
C GLU A 66 3.67 9.99 4.21
N ALA A 67 3.53 8.92 3.43
CA ALA A 67 2.25 8.28 3.14
C ALA A 67 2.37 6.75 3.14
N ILE A 68 1.27 6.08 3.47
CA ILE A 68 1.10 4.64 3.26
C ILE A 68 0.10 4.42 2.13
N VAL A 69 0.52 3.63 1.15
CA VAL A 69 -0.25 3.28 -0.03
C VAL A 69 -0.66 1.81 0.06
N PHE A 70 -1.92 1.50 -0.15
CA PHE A 70 -2.36 0.12 -0.39
C PHE A 70 -2.40 -0.14 -1.88
N ALA A 71 -1.69 -1.17 -2.34
CA ALA A 71 -1.67 -1.55 -3.75
C ALA A 71 -3.03 -2.06 -4.21
N SER A 72 -3.34 -1.88 -5.50
CA SER A 72 -4.62 -2.24 -6.10
C SER A 72 -5.00 -3.72 -5.93
N CYS A 73 -4.03 -4.61 -5.73
CA CYS A 73 -4.31 -6.01 -5.40
C CYS A 73 -5.11 -6.21 -4.10
N MET A 74 -5.14 -5.23 -3.20
CA MET A 74 -5.91 -5.31 -1.96
C MET A 74 -7.32 -4.75 -2.15
N LYS A 75 -7.47 -3.52 -2.66
CA LYS A 75 -8.77 -2.86 -2.82
C LYS A 75 -9.52 -3.29 -4.08
N ASN A 76 -8.82 -3.35 -5.21
CA ASN A 76 -9.41 -3.59 -6.54
C ASN A 76 -9.34 -5.07 -6.95
N GLY A 77 -8.43 -5.84 -6.36
CA GLY A 77 -8.28 -7.29 -6.61
C GLY A 77 -7.36 -7.68 -7.76
N ASN A 78 -6.66 -6.73 -8.38
CA ASN A 78 -5.76 -7.01 -9.50
C ASN A 78 -4.52 -7.81 -9.04
N PRO A 79 -3.99 -8.77 -9.81
CA PRO A 79 -4.48 -9.27 -11.10
C PRO A 79 -5.48 -10.43 -10.97
N ILE A 80 -5.74 -10.93 -9.76
CA ILE A 80 -6.53 -12.16 -9.54
C ILE A 80 -8.05 -11.97 -9.66
N GLY A 81 -8.53 -10.73 -9.82
CA GLY A 81 -9.96 -10.40 -9.91
C GLY A 81 -10.71 -10.56 -8.59
N TYR A 82 -10.00 -10.68 -7.46
CA TYR A 82 -10.60 -10.92 -6.15
C TYR A 82 -10.12 -9.87 -5.13
N PRO A 83 -10.95 -8.85 -4.84
CA PRO A 83 -10.67 -7.86 -3.80
C PRO A 83 -10.52 -8.50 -2.42
N CYS A 84 -9.65 -7.94 -1.59
CA CYS A 84 -9.45 -8.45 -0.24
C CYS A 84 -10.70 -8.21 0.63
N PRO A 85 -11.31 -9.26 1.21
CA PRO A 85 -12.50 -9.11 2.06
C PRO A 85 -12.20 -8.40 3.38
N HIS A 86 -10.92 -8.29 3.76
CA HIS A 86 -10.48 -7.62 4.99
C HIS A 86 -9.97 -6.20 4.76
N PHE A 87 -10.05 -5.67 3.54
CA PHE A 87 -9.41 -4.41 3.17
C PHE A 87 -9.84 -3.24 4.08
N ALA A 88 -11.15 -3.07 4.28
CA ALA A 88 -11.68 -2.00 5.12
C ALA A 88 -11.15 -2.07 6.56
N THR A 89 -11.14 -3.26 7.15
CA THR A 89 -10.63 -3.49 8.52
C THR A 89 -9.12 -3.24 8.61
N ILE A 90 -8.35 -3.66 7.61
CA ILE A 90 -6.90 -3.42 7.56
C ILE A 90 -6.62 -1.92 7.45
N LYS A 91 -7.29 -1.22 6.53
CA LYS A 91 -7.15 0.22 6.32
C LYS A 91 -7.45 0.99 7.61
N ALA A 92 -8.60 0.72 8.24
CA ALA A 92 -8.99 1.37 9.49
C ALA A 92 -7.99 1.11 10.63
N ALA A 93 -7.44 -0.11 10.73
CA ALA A 93 -6.44 -0.43 11.74
C ALA A 93 -5.11 0.30 11.51
N VAL A 94 -4.69 0.45 10.25
CA VAL A 94 -3.50 1.24 9.87
C VAL A 94 -3.73 2.72 10.15
N GLU A 95 -4.86 3.29 9.72
CA GLU A 95 -5.24 4.69 10.01
C GLU A 95 -5.21 4.98 11.51
N LYS A 96 -5.83 4.10 12.31
CA LYS A 96 -5.82 4.22 13.78
C LYS A 96 -4.41 4.19 14.37
N LYS A 97 -3.50 3.38 13.81
CA LYS A 97 -2.12 3.25 14.31
C LYS A 97 -1.26 4.46 13.95
N LEU A 98 -1.40 5.00 12.73
CA LEU A 98 -0.56 6.09 12.24
C LEU A 98 -1.08 7.48 12.66
N GLY A 99 -2.40 7.58 12.90
CA GLY A 99 -3.04 8.84 13.22
C GLY A 99 -3.21 9.76 12.01
N PRO A 100 -3.78 10.96 12.20
CA PRO A 100 -4.28 11.81 11.12
C PRO A 100 -3.18 12.50 10.29
N LYS A 101 -1.92 12.44 10.73
CA LYS A 101 -0.80 13.12 10.04
C LYS A 101 -0.28 12.34 8.83
N THR A 102 -0.45 11.02 8.81
CA THR A 102 0.03 10.19 7.71
C THR A 102 -1.03 10.06 6.64
N LYS A 103 -0.70 10.43 5.40
CA LYS A 103 -1.61 10.29 4.26
C LYS A 103 -1.82 8.81 3.95
N ILE A 104 -3.06 8.40 3.72
CA ILE A 104 -3.41 7.07 3.22
C ILE A 104 -3.88 7.18 1.79
N ILE A 105 -3.29 6.38 0.90
CA ILE A 105 -3.72 6.20 -0.48
C ILE A 105 -4.15 4.74 -0.62
N ASP A 106 -5.34 4.49 -1.15
CA ASP A 106 -5.97 3.17 -1.04
C ASP A 106 -5.99 2.36 -2.34
N TRP A 107 -5.25 2.82 -3.35
CA TRP A 107 -5.01 2.12 -4.62
C TRP A 107 -3.71 2.62 -5.27
N THR A 108 -3.26 1.95 -6.33
CA THR A 108 -2.08 2.34 -7.12
C THR A 108 -2.41 2.54 -8.60
N HIS A 109 -3.03 1.53 -9.22
CA HIS A 109 -3.40 1.48 -10.63
C HIS A 109 -4.76 0.81 -10.91
#